data_AF-A0A7W1EFR1-F1
#
_entry.id   AF-A0A7W1EFR1-F1
#
_cell.length_a   1.000
_cell.length_b   1.000
_cell.length_c   1.000
_cell.angle_alpha   90.00
_cell.angle_beta   90.00
_cell.angle_gamma   90.00
#
_symmetry.space_group_name_H-M   'P 1'
#
loop_
_entity.id
_entity.type
_entity.pdbx_description
1 polymer ?
#
loop_
_entity_poly.entity_id
_entity_poly.type
_entity_poly.pdbx_seq_one_letter_code
_entity_poly.pdbx_strand_id
1 'polypeptide(L)'
;MHKFYLIVPAAIMLFCGACKTGEKEKELSAEEKRMSDSVSKIEQKKRADSLKQKNPLLIMPPDSSFTGDYVDKYPGGIIKFKGFFRFGQRHGQWMSFYPTGTLWSEMHYDKGVKEGPNIAYFENGAKRYEGMYKSDFRDSVWCYYDSTGKVAERVLFKHDKVVKKLPLQDK
;
A
#
# COMPACT_ATOMS: atom_id res chain seq x y z
N MET A 1 -48.72 -29.42 -54.20
CA MET A 1 -49.41 -30.55 -53.55
C MET A 1 -49.24 -30.36 -52.04
N HIS A 2 -50.09 -29.60 -51.35
CA HIS A 2 -51.36 -29.99 -50.73
C HIS A 2 -51.29 -31.14 -49.71
N LYS A 3 -51.35 -30.76 -48.42
CA LYS A 3 -52.12 -31.30 -47.27
C LYS A 3 -51.45 -30.73 -45.99
N PHE A 4 -51.86 -29.60 -45.39
CA PHE A 4 -53.04 -29.35 -44.53
C PHE A 4 -53.53 -30.54 -43.70
N TYR A 5 -53.51 -30.41 -42.37
CA TYR A 5 -54.66 -30.30 -41.45
C TYR A 5 -54.10 -29.81 -40.07
N LEU A 6 -54.37 -28.56 -39.62
CA LEU A 6 -55.49 -28.08 -38.76
C LEU A 6 -55.31 -28.49 -37.25
N ILE A 7 -54.99 -27.57 -36.31
CA ILE A 7 -55.86 -26.57 -35.60
C ILE A 7 -56.63 -27.26 -34.43
N VAL A 8 -56.77 -26.82 -33.17
CA VAL A 8 -56.68 -25.56 -32.34
C VAL A 8 -57.14 -25.96 -30.89
N PRO A 9 -57.41 -25.14 -29.83
CA PRO A 9 -57.24 -23.70 -29.49
C PRO A 9 -56.37 -23.48 -28.21
N ALA A 10 -55.77 -22.32 -27.90
CA ALA A 10 -56.29 -20.97 -27.61
C ALA A 10 -57.09 -20.82 -26.28
N ALA A 11 -56.53 -19.96 -25.41
CA ALA A 11 -57.16 -19.07 -24.43
C ALA A 11 -57.68 -19.62 -23.09
N ILE A 12 -57.03 -19.18 -22.00
CA ILE A 12 -57.73 -18.51 -20.88
C ILE A 12 -57.00 -17.20 -20.59
N MET A 13 -57.77 -16.13 -20.64
CA MET A 13 -57.39 -14.73 -20.44
C MET A 13 -57.54 -14.31 -18.96
N LEU A 14 -56.69 -13.35 -18.56
CA LEU A 14 -56.95 -12.20 -17.67
C LEU A 14 -57.02 -12.37 -16.13
N PHE A 15 -56.08 -11.63 -15.49
CA PHE A 15 -56.11 -10.86 -14.24
C PHE A 15 -56.51 -11.51 -12.91
N CYS A 16 -55.58 -11.55 -11.95
CA CYS A 16 -55.41 -10.52 -10.92
C CYS A 16 -54.51 -11.07 -9.80
N GLY A 17 -53.41 -10.39 -9.49
CA GLY A 17 -52.48 -10.83 -8.45
C GLY A 17 -51.23 -9.95 -8.42
N ALA A 18 -51.41 -8.68 -8.08
CA ALA A 18 -50.30 -7.82 -7.72
C ALA A 18 -49.60 -8.42 -6.48
N CYS A 19 -48.42 -9.04 -6.64
CA CYS A 19 -47.51 -9.30 -5.51
C CYS A 19 -46.08 -9.62 -5.98
N LYS A 20 -45.20 -8.60 -5.89
CA LYS A 20 -43.77 -8.69 -5.56
C LYS A 20 -42.83 -9.60 -6.38
N THR A 21 -42.82 -9.49 -7.71
CA THR A 21 -41.78 -10.14 -8.54
C THR A 21 -40.60 -9.23 -8.91
N GLY A 22 -40.79 -7.91 -8.95
CA GLY A 22 -39.71 -6.96 -9.28
C GLY A 22 -38.73 -6.65 -8.13
N GLU A 23 -39.08 -6.96 -6.88
CA GLU A 23 -38.15 -6.85 -5.74
C GLU A 23 -37.17 -8.01 -5.73
N LYS A 24 -37.65 -9.25 -5.90
CA LYS A 24 -36.80 -10.46 -5.87
C LYS A 24 -35.75 -10.52 -6.98
N GLU A 25 -36.05 -10.06 -8.20
CA GLU A 25 -35.05 -10.02 -9.29
C GLU A 25 -33.98 -8.94 -9.06
N LYS A 26 -34.36 -7.79 -8.51
CA LYS A 26 -33.40 -6.75 -8.08
C LYS A 26 -32.57 -7.20 -6.89
N GLU A 27 -33.16 -7.96 -5.99
CA GLU A 27 -32.51 -8.52 -4.80
C GLU A 27 -31.52 -9.63 -5.19
N LEU A 28 -31.88 -10.52 -6.12
CA LEU A 28 -31.00 -11.56 -6.67
C LEU A 28 -29.79 -10.94 -7.41
N SER A 29 -30.03 -9.92 -8.24
CA SER A 29 -28.97 -9.16 -8.92
C SER A 29 -28.08 -8.38 -7.93
N ALA A 30 -28.65 -7.83 -6.85
CA ALA A 30 -27.89 -7.17 -5.80
C ALA A 30 -27.05 -8.16 -4.99
N GLU A 31 -27.54 -9.36 -4.73
CA GLU A 31 -26.81 -10.45 -4.06
C GLU A 31 -25.67 -10.98 -4.92
N GLU A 32 -25.90 -11.22 -6.21
CA GLU A 32 -24.86 -11.62 -7.17
C GLU A 32 -23.75 -10.56 -7.26
N LYS A 33 -24.12 -9.28 -7.30
CA LYS A 33 -23.16 -8.17 -7.27
C LYS A 33 -22.38 -8.12 -5.96
N ARG A 34 -23.06 -8.28 -4.81
CA ARG A 34 -22.41 -8.35 -3.49
C ARG A 34 -21.45 -9.54 -3.37
N MET A 35 -21.81 -10.69 -3.95
CA MET A 35 -20.97 -11.88 -3.99
C MET A 35 -19.73 -11.63 -4.86
N SER A 36 -19.91 -11.06 -6.06
CA SER A 36 -18.81 -10.67 -6.95
C SER A 36 -17.87 -9.64 -6.29
N ASP A 37 -18.41 -8.62 -5.63
CA ASP A 37 -17.63 -7.62 -4.89
C ASP A 37 -16.86 -8.25 -3.71
N SER A 38 -17.44 -9.25 -3.05
CA SER A 38 -16.80 -9.98 -1.96
C SER A 38 -15.67 -10.90 -2.47
N VAL A 39 -15.88 -11.60 -3.59
CA VAL A 39 -14.87 -12.44 -4.24
C VAL A 39 -13.69 -11.60 -4.72
N SER A 40 -13.95 -10.47 -5.38
CA SER A 40 -12.88 -9.57 -5.86
C SER A 40 -12.03 -9.01 -4.71
N LYS A 41 -12.64 -8.65 -3.58
CA LYS A 41 -11.91 -8.25 -2.36
C LYS A 41 -11.04 -9.37 -1.80
N ILE A 42 -11.53 -10.61 -1.80
CA ILE A 42 -10.76 -11.78 -1.35
C ILE A 42 -9.55 -12.02 -2.27
N GLU A 43 -9.74 -11.93 -3.58
CA GLU A 43 -8.65 -12.08 -4.56
C GLU A 43 -7.59 -10.97 -4.44
N GLN A 44 -8.03 -9.72 -4.29
CA GLN A 44 -7.15 -8.58 -4.04
C GLN A 44 -6.34 -8.77 -2.74
N LYS A 45 -6.98 -9.24 -1.67
CA LYS A 45 -6.30 -9.56 -0.40
C LYS A 45 -5.28 -10.69 -0.57
N LYS A 46 -5.65 -11.81 -1.21
CA LYS A 46 -4.73 -12.93 -1.48
C LYS A 46 -3.50 -12.48 -2.29
N ARG A 47 -3.71 -11.60 -3.28
CA ARG A 47 -2.62 -11.02 -4.08
C ARG A 47 -1.73 -10.12 -3.23
N ALA A 48 -2.30 -9.26 -2.40
CA ALA A 48 -1.55 -8.39 -1.49
C ALA A 48 -0.73 -9.22 -0.47
N ASP A 49 -1.32 -10.28 0.09
CA ASP A 49 -0.65 -11.18 1.03
C ASP A 49 0.51 -11.93 0.36
N SER A 50 0.33 -12.41 -0.87
CA SER A 50 1.40 -13.03 -1.66
C SER A 50 2.53 -12.05 -1.98
N LEU A 51 2.20 -10.79 -2.29
CA LEU A 51 3.19 -9.73 -2.53
C LEU A 51 3.95 -9.35 -1.25
N LYS A 52 3.27 -9.28 -0.11
CA LYS A 52 3.89 -9.06 1.21
C LYS A 52 4.81 -10.21 1.61
N GLN A 53 4.45 -11.45 1.29
CA GLN A 53 5.31 -12.61 1.54
C GLN A 53 6.61 -12.52 0.74
N LYS A 54 6.55 -12.04 -0.51
CA LYS A 54 7.73 -11.85 -1.38
C LYS A 54 8.54 -10.59 -1.05
N ASN A 55 7.87 -9.55 -0.54
CA ASN A 55 8.49 -8.30 -0.14
C ASN A 55 8.01 -7.91 1.27
N PRO A 56 8.72 -8.35 2.32
CA PRO A 56 8.32 -8.09 3.71
C PRO A 56 8.38 -6.60 4.09
N LEU A 57 8.94 -5.73 3.24
CA LEU A 57 8.94 -4.27 3.41
C LEU A 57 7.84 -3.57 2.59
N LEU A 58 6.93 -4.33 1.97
CA LEU A 58 5.85 -3.77 1.18
C LEU A 58 4.80 -3.10 2.08
N ILE A 59 4.69 -1.78 1.96
CA ILE A 59 3.66 -0.97 2.60
C ILE A 59 2.59 -0.67 1.55
N MET A 60 1.36 -1.09 1.81
CA MET A 60 0.21 -0.83 0.93
C MET A 60 -0.93 -0.19 1.72
N PRO A 61 -1.58 0.86 1.17
CA PRO A 61 -2.83 1.34 1.74
C PRO A 61 -3.95 0.31 1.55
N PRO A 62 -5.06 0.42 2.30
CA PRO A 62 -6.26 -0.40 2.08
C PRO A 62 -6.81 -0.31 0.65
N ASP A 63 -6.82 0.89 0.07
CA ASP A 63 -7.23 1.16 -1.31
C ASP A 63 -6.58 2.46 -1.83
N SER A 64 -6.83 2.79 -3.10
CA SER A 64 -6.27 3.98 -3.76
C SER A 64 -6.84 5.31 -3.27
N SER A 65 -7.95 5.31 -2.54
CA SER A 65 -8.61 6.51 -1.99
C SER A 65 -8.21 6.80 -0.53
N PHE A 66 -7.60 5.82 0.15
CA PHE A 66 -7.28 5.90 1.56
C PHE A 66 -6.47 7.15 1.92
N THR A 67 -6.95 7.88 2.93
CA THR A 67 -6.28 9.03 3.53
C THR A 67 -6.39 8.94 5.03
N GLY A 68 -5.26 8.97 5.74
CA GLY A 68 -5.23 8.81 7.19
C GLY A 68 -3.93 8.23 7.70
N ASP A 69 -3.84 8.14 9.02
CA ASP A 69 -2.74 7.46 9.71
C ASP A 69 -2.78 5.96 9.42
N TYR A 70 -1.59 5.39 9.26
CA TYR A 70 -1.38 3.98 8.98
C TYR A 70 -0.42 3.40 9.99
N VAL A 71 -0.74 2.22 10.50
CA VAL A 71 0.09 1.46 11.41
C VAL A 71 0.05 -0.01 11.00
N ASP A 72 1.20 -0.58 10.71
CA ASP A 72 1.40 -2.02 10.53
C ASP A 72 2.24 -2.56 11.68
N LYS A 73 1.97 -3.80 12.12
CA LYS A 73 2.56 -4.40 13.32
C LYS A 73 3.13 -5.78 13.02
N TYR A 74 4.21 -6.13 13.71
CA TYR A 74 4.73 -7.50 13.75
C TYR A 74 3.77 -8.45 14.48
N PRO A 75 3.87 -9.78 14.24
CA PRO A 75 3.30 -10.77 15.15
C PRO A 75 3.82 -10.50 16.57
N GLY A 76 2.92 -10.20 17.53
CA GLY A 76 3.28 -9.73 18.87
C GLY A 76 2.91 -8.28 19.16
N GLY A 77 2.44 -7.52 18.17
CA GLY A 77 1.83 -6.20 18.36
C GLY A 77 2.80 -5.02 18.35
N ILE A 78 4.10 -5.28 18.22
CA ILE A 78 5.14 -4.26 18.05
C ILE A 78 4.92 -3.54 16.72
N ILE A 79 4.98 -2.21 16.71
CA ILE A 79 4.82 -1.41 15.49
C ILE A 79 5.98 -1.74 14.54
N LYS A 80 5.64 -2.03 13.28
CA LYS A 80 6.58 -2.30 12.20
C LYS A 80 6.74 -1.09 11.29
N PHE A 81 5.61 -0.49 10.91
CA PHE A 81 5.56 0.73 10.11
C PHE A 81 4.51 1.67 10.69
N LYS A 82 4.80 2.97 10.67
CA LYS A 82 3.76 3.99 10.86
C LYS A 82 4.03 5.20 9.99
N GLY A 83 2.96 5.88 9.58
CA GLY A 83 3.04 7.09 8.79
C GLY A 83 1.65 7.50 8.31
N PHE A 84 1.60 8.46 7.39
CA PHE A 84 0.35 8.97 6.85
C PHE A 84 0.23 8.66 5.36
N PHE A 85 -0.98 8.29 4.94
CA PHE A 85 -1.37 8.19 3.54
C PHE A 85 -2.26 9.36 3.15
N ARG A 86 -2.09 9.85 1.92
CA ARG A 86 -2.97 10.80 1.26
C ARG A 86 -3.32 10.27 -0.12
N PHE A 87 -4.60 9.97 -0.37
CA PHE A 87 -5.09 9.39 -1.63
C PHE A 87 -4.26 8.19 -2.10
N GLY A 88 -4.12 7.20 -1.20
CA GLY A 88 -3.39 5.96 -1.47
C GLY A 88 -1.86 6.13 -1.58
N GLN A 89 -1.32 7.32 -1.39
CA GLN A 89 0.11 7.60 -1.51
C GLN A 89 0.72 7.99 -0.17
N ARG A 90 1.93 7.51 0.11
CA ARG A 90 2.66 7.90 1.33
C ARG A 90 2.90 9.41 1.33
N HIS A 91 2.68 10.05 2.47
CA HIS A 91 2.85 11.48 2.61
C HIS A 91 3.36 11.82 4.02
N GLY A 92 4.25 12.80 4.12
CA GLY A 92 4.92 13.17 5.36
C GLY A 92 5.96 12.14 5.82
N GLN A 93 6.21 12.13 7.12
CA GLN A 93 7.20 11.25 7.74
C GLN A 93 6.66 9.83 7.89
N TRP A 94 7.48 8.86 7.48
CA TRP A 94 7.26 7.44 7.65
C TRP A 94 8.35 6.85 8.51
N MET A 95 7.96 6.06 9.49
CA MET A 95 8.87 5.39 10.42
C MET A 95 8.75 3.87 10.25
N SER A 96 9.89 3.19 10.23
CA SER A 96 9.99 1.74 10.32
C SER A 96 10.76 1.33 11.56
N PHE A 97 10.41 0.20 12.15
CA PHE A 97 11.01 -0.29 13.39
C PHE A 97 11.51 -1.72 13.22
N TYR A 98 12.50 -2.09 14.02
CA TYR A 98 12.94 -3.47 14.18
C TYR A 98 11.90 -4.29 14.95
N PRO A 99 11.94 -5.65 14.88
CA PRO A 99 11.08 -6.50 15.70
C PRO A 99 11.26 -6.29 17.21
N THR A 100 12.41 -5.75 17.63
CA THR A 100 12.69 -5.33 19.01
C THR A 100 11.94 -4.05 19.43
N GLY A 101 11.34 -3.33 18.48
CA GLY A 101 10.70 -2.03 18.71
C GLY A 101 11.65 -0.84 18.57
N THR A 102 12.95 -1.07 18.38
CA THR A 102 13.92 0.00 18.10
C THR A 102 13.64 0.63 16.74
N LEU A 103 13.75 1.95 16.65
CA LEU A 103 13.58 2.67 15.39
C LEU A 103 14.65 2.22 14.39
N TRP A 104 14.21 1.83 13.18
CA TRP A 104 15.09 1.43 12.10
C TRP A 104 15.30 2.57 11.09
N SER A 105 14.23 3.23 10.65
CA SER A 105 14.38 4.36 9.73
C SER A 105 13.26 5.38 9.82
N GLU A 106 13.59 6.61 9.44
CA GLU A 106 12.68 7.73 9.24
C GLU A 106 12.87 8.24 7.81
N MET A 107 11.80 8.30 7.03
CA MET A 107 11.83 8.74 5.64
C MET A 107 10.68 9.69 5.35
N HIS A 108 10.95 10.80 4.67
CA HIS A 108 9.89 11.69 4.20
C HIS A 108 9.42 11.35 2.80
N TYR A 109 8.10 11.45 2.61
CA TYR A 109 7.44 11.25 1.33
C TYR A 109 6.56 12.46 0.98
N ASP A 110 6.55 12.84 -0.29
CA ASP A 110 5.51 13.68 -0.88
C ASP A 110 4.87 12.95 -2.06
N LYS A 111 3.54 12.77 -2.02
CA LYS A 111 2.77 12.04 -3.04
C LYS A 111 3.43 10.72 -3.46
N GLY A 112 3.84 9.92 -2.48
CA GLY A 112 4.43 8.60 -2.69
C GLY A 112 5.92 8.60 -3.06
N VAL A 113 6.50 9.76 -3.38
CA VAL A 113 7.90 9.95 -3.79
C VAL A 113 8.74 10.34 -2.57
N LYS A 114 9.95 9.79 -2.41
CA LYS A 114 10.85 10.20 -1.33
C LYS A 114 11.32 11.64 -1.59
N GLU A 115 11.09 12.50 -0.62
CA GLU A 115 11.42 13.93 -0.70
C GLU A 115 11.75 14.43 0.71
N GLY A 116 12.96 14.95 0.90
CA GLY A 116 13.44 15.47 2.17
C GLY A 116 14.31 14.49 2.97
N PRO A 117 14.37 14.64 4.31
CA PRO A 117 15.35 13.94 5.13
C PRO A 117 15.05 12.45 5.27
N ASN A 118 16.13 11.67 5.28
CA ASN A 118 16.15 10.25 5.60
C ASN A 118 17.22 9.96 6.64
N ILE A 119 16.85 9.20 7.66
CA ILE A 119 17.77 8.70 8.68
C ILE A 119 17.50 7.21 8.88
N ALA A 120 18.56 6.41 8.94
CA ALA A 120 18.47 5.02 9.37
C ALA A 120 19.39 4.77 10.55
N TYR A 121 19.02 3.78 11.35
CA TYR A 121 19.69 3.39 12.59
C TYR A 121 20.05 1.92 12.54
N PHE A 122 21.07 1.55 13.31
CA PHE A 122 21.34 0.17 13.69
C PHE A 122 20.39 -0.24 14.82
N GLU A 123 20.29 -1.55 15.10
CA GLU A 123 19.41 -2.08 16.14
C GLU A 123 19.85 -1.67 17.57
N ASN A 124 21.12 -1.27 17.75
CA ASN A 124 21.61 -0.66 18.99
C ASN A 124 21.26 0.83 19.14
N GLY A 125 20.52 1.42 18.18
CA GLY A 125 20.12 2.82 18.17
C GLY A 125 21.15 3.80 17.62
N ALA A 126 22.37 3.36 17.29
CA ALA A 126 23.35 4.21 16.63
C ALA A 126 22.87 4.59 15.22
N LYS A 127 23.11 5.83 14.78
CA LYS A 127 22.85 6.21 13.39
C LYS A 127 23.66 5.31 12.46
N ARG A 128 23.04 4.86 11.37
CA ARG A 128 23.64 4.08 10.29
C ARG A 128 23.93 4.95 9.08
N TYR A 129 22.98 5.81 8.71
CA TYR A 129 23.20 6.87 7.75
C TYR A 129 22.19 7.99 7.93
N GLU A 130 22.51 9.16 7.42
CA GLU A 130 21.57 10.26 7.23
C GLU A 130 21.87 11.02 5.93
N GLY A 131 20.83 11.59 5.32
CA GLY A 131 20.95 12.36 4.09
C GLY A 131 19.60 12.86 3.58
N MET A 132 19.60 13.38 2.35
CA MET A 132 18.40 13.92 1.71
C MET A 132 18.04 13.12 0.46
N TYR A 133 16.74 12.95 0.25
CA TYR A 133 16.18 12.55 -1.04
C TYR A 133 15.57 13.76 -1.75
N LYS A 134 15.68 13.76 -3.07
CA LYS A 134 14.94 14.64 -3.95
C LYS A 134 14.39 13.82 -5.11
N SER A 135 13.07 13.74 -5.19
CA SER A 135 12.34 13.01 -6.22
C SER A 135 12.79 11.54 -6.36
N ASP A 136 12.85 10.80 -5.24
CA ASP A 136 13.35 9.42 -5.12
C ASP A 136 14.86 9.20 -5.24
N PHE A 137 15.64 10.21 -5.63
CA PHE A 137 17.09 10.09 -5.75
C PHE A 137 17.83 10.67 -4.54
N ARG A 138 18.94 10.06 -4.14
CA ARG A 138 19.83 10.66 -3.14
C ARG A 138 20.37 11.98 -3.66
N ASP A 139 20.32 12.99 -2.80
CA ASP A 139 20.83 14.34 -3.06
C ASP A 139 21.58 14.87 -1.83
N SER A 140 22.39 15.90 -2.03
CA SER A 140 23.16 16.57 -0.99
C SER A 140 24.16 15.65 -0.28
N VAL A 141 24.62 16.03 0.91
CA VAL A 141 25.61 15.25 1.66
C VAL A 141 24.94 14.11 2.40
N TRP A 142 25.47 12.92 2.18
CA TRP A 142 25.13 11.70 2.90
C TRP A 142 26.26 11.35 3.86
N CYS A 143 25.90 11.10 5.11
CA CYS A 143 26.82 10.62 6.13
C CYS A 143 26.50 9.16 6.44
N TYR A 144 27.52 8.31 6.43
CA TYR A 144 27.44 6.91 6.82
C TYR A 144 28.26 6.70 8.08
N TYR A 145 27.73 5.88 8.98
CA TYR A 145 28.28 5.66 10.30
C TYR A 145 28.51 4.17 10.52
N ASP A 146 29.47 3.83 11.38
CA ASP A 146 29.61 2.48 11.90
C ASP A 146 28.67 2.23 13.10
N SER A 147 28.63 1.00 13.60
CA SER A 147 27.78 0.62 14.73
C SER A 147 28.14 1.31 16.05
N THR A 148 29.30 1.95 16.14
CA THR A 148 29.71 2.76 17.31
C THR A 148 29.22 4.21 17.21
N GLY A 149 28.69 4.60 16.04
CA GLY A 149 28.24 5.97 15.75
C GLY A 149 29.34 6.88 15.22
N LYS A 150 30.54 6.35 14.91
CA LYS A 150 31.60 7.13 14.27
C LYS A 150 31.29 7.29 12.79
N VAL A 151 31.56 8.48 12.24
CA VAL A 151 31.41 8.75 10.80
C VAL A 151 32.44 7.92 10.04
N ALA A 152 31.96 6.98 9.22
CA ALA A 152 32.79 6.13 8.39
C ALA A 152 32.96 6.73 6.98
N GLU A 153 31.94 7.41 6.46
CA GLU A 153 31.99 7.99 5.12
C GLU A 153 31.10 9.23 5.00
N ARG A 154 31.53 10.18 4.18
CA ARG A 154 30.72 11.33 3.76
C ARG A 154 30.77 11.46 2.25
N VAL A 155 29.61 11.51 1.60
CA VAL A 155 29.51 11.52 0.15
C VAL A 155 28.52 12.58 -0.31
N LEU A 156 28.94 13.45 -1.22
CA LEU A 156 28.03 14.36 -1.91
C LEU A 156 27.37 13.61 -3.06
N PHE A 157 26.05 13.48 -3.00
CA PHE A 157 25.23 12.91 -4.06
C PHE A 157 24.51 14.01 -4.84
N LYS A 158 24.32 13.76 -6.14
CA LYS A 158 23.39 14.49 -6.99
C LYS A 158 22.65 13.49 -7.87
N HIS A 159 21.35 13.35 -7.64
CA HIS A 159 20.50 12.46 -8.42
C HIS A 159 21.06 11.01 -8.44
N ASP A 160 21.34 10.48 -7.25
CA ASP A 160 21.98 9.18 -6.99
C ASP A 160 23.41 9.00 -7.50
N LYS A 161 23.97 9.98 -8.22
CA LYS A 161 25.37 9.94 -8.65
C LYS A 161 26.26 10.51 -7.56
N VAL A 162 27.36 9.81 -7.27
CA VAL A 162 28.43 10.33 -6.43
C VAL A 162 29.10 11.48 -7.16
N VAL A 163 29.03 12.67 -6.58
CA VAL A 163 29.75 13.86 -7.07
C VAL A 163 31.17 13.86 -6.48
N LYS A 164 31.28 13.64 -5.16
CA LYS A 164 32.56 13.68 -4.46
C LYS A 164 32.49 12.95 -3.11
N LYS A 165 33.56 12.25 -2.74
CA LYS A 165 33.79 11.82 -1.35
C LYS A 165 34.37 12.96 -0.55
N LEU A 166 33.76 13.27 0.58
CA LEU A 166 34.14 14.37 1.46
C LEU A 166 35.04 13.86 2.58
N PRO A 167 35.97 14.69 3.09
CA PRO A 167 36.74 14.34 4.27
C PRO A 167 35.81 14.10 5.47
N LEU A 168 36.22 13.17 6.32
CA LEU A 168 35.57 12.96 7.61
C LEU A 168 35.73 14.24 8.45
N GLN A 169 34.69 14.59 9.21
CA GLN A 169 34.83 15.66 10.19
C GLN A 169 35.51 15.07 11.41
N ASP A 170 36.79 15.37 11.60
CA ASP A 170 37.46 15.15 12.86
C ASP A 170 36.88 16.17 13.86
N LYS A 171 36.27 15.67 14.93
CA LYS A 171 35.80 16.48 16.05
C LYS A 171 36.93 16.64 17.06
#